data_AF-A0A959B7A5-F1
#
_entry.id   AF-A0A959B7A5-F1
#
_cell.length_a   1.000
_cell.length_b   1.000
_cell.length_c   1.000
_cell.angle_alpha   90.00
_cell.angle_beta   90.00
_cell.angle_gamma   90.00
#
_symmetry.space_group_name_H-M   'P 1'
#
loop_
_entity.id
_entity.type
_entity.pdbx_description
1 polymer ?
#
loop_
_entity_poly.entity_id
_entity_poly.type
_entity_poly.pdbx_seq_one_letter_code
_entity_poly.pdbx_strand_id
1 'polypeptide(L)'
;SLLYDQAGDAGLSWLQLSLHSAFHVKLADANALSLGLQLRAGQRALEPGQFNFGDQFTDNTFDPNAPTAEAFAATSSGFFSLGAGANWAFRPEQGRTRAWAGIGAAHLNRPSISFLGDGQIALPMLLNAHFMGVAQFAPQMDVVLNALVQVQGDYQEVLSNAGIRYHLSTEKGKELAVQLGGGYRFNDAAIVYVDVFFRNWQVGFSYDFNTSPFLAATNRNGGPELSVQYVISHVQPPKVFKACPIF
;
A
#
# COMPACT_ATOMS: atom_id res chain seq x y z
N SER A 1 -8.99 -6.01 3.15
CA SER A 1 -7.81 -6.49 2.38
C SER A 1 -7.25 -7.71 3.06
N LEU A 2 -6.58 -8.57 2.28
CA LEU A 2 -5.79 -9.70 2.76
C LEU A 2 -4.35 -9.43 2.30
N LEU A 3 -3.39 -9.61 3.20
CA LEU A 3 -1.96 -9.54 2.91
C LEU A 3 -1.33 -10.82 3.42
N TYR A 4 -0.52 -11.44 2.56
CA TYR A 4 0.32 -12.57 2.91
C TYR A 4 1.71 -12.31 2.31
N ASP A 5 2.74 -12.44 3.13
CA ASP A 5 4.12 -12.27 2.73
C ASP A 5 5.01 -13.29 3.45
N GLN A 6 6.14 -13.64 2.82
CA GLN A 6 7.16 -14.51 3.37
C GLN A 6 8.55 -13.97 3.00
N ALA A 7 9.40 -13.78 4.00
CA ALA A 7 10.71 -13.16 3.80
C ALA A 7 11.81 -13.81 4.66
N GLY A 8 13.05 -13.69 4.17
CA GLY A 8 14.26 -14.15 4.83
C GLY A 8 14.45 -15.66 4.84
N ASP A 9 15.68 -16.08 5.13
CA ASP A 9 16.09 -17.49 5.15
C ASP A 9 15.37 -18.31 6.24
N ALA A 10 14.79 -17.62 7.22
CA ALA A 10 14.04 -18.22 8.33
C ALA A 10 12.55 -18.46 8.05
N GLY A 11 12.11 -18.26 6.80
CA GLY A 11 10.73 -18.49 6.39
C GLY A 11 9.71 -17.64 7.15
N LEU A 12 10.10 -16.43 7.57
CA LEU A 12 9.23 -15.55 8.34
C LEU A 12 7.99 -15.20 7.52
N SER A 13 6.82 -15.65 7.99
CA SER A 13 5.55 -15.41 7.34
C SER A 13 4.74 -14.33 8.06
N TRP A 14 3.99 -13.55 7.29
CA TRP A 14 3.12 -12.50 7.81
C TRP A 14 1.77 -12.53 7.10
N LEU A 15 0.73 -12.89 7.86
CA LEU A 15 -0.66 -12.87 7.42
C LEU A 15 -1.39 -11.70 8.08
N GLN A 16 -2.12 -10.91 7.30
CA GLN A 16 -2.97 -9.84 7.80
C GLN A 16 -4.32 -9.83 7.08
N LEU A 17 -5.40 -9.76 7.85
CA LEU A 17 -6.74 -9.49 7.38
C LEU A 17 -7.18 -8.12 7.91
N SER A 18 -7.60 -7.23 7.02
CA SER A 18 -8.14 -5.92 7.40
C SER A 18 -9.56 -5.74 6.88
N LEU A 19 -10.45 -5.28 7.75
CA LEU A 19 -11.79 -4.81 7.44
C LEU A 19 -11.81 -3.28 7.53
N HIS A 20 -12.42 -2.62 6.56
CA HIS A 20 -12.53 -1.17 6.49
C HIS A 20 -14.00 -0.78 6.35
N SER A 21 -14.41 0.27 7.05
CA SER A 21 -15.72 0.90 6.88
C SER A 21 -15.52 2.40 6.76
N ALA A 22 -16.32 3.05 5.92
CA ALA A 22 -16.25 4.49 5.73
C ALA A 22 -17.63 5.11 5.59
N PHE A 23 -17.79 6.31 6.16
CA PHE A 23 -18.94 7.17 6.00
C PHE A 23 -18.57 8.37 5.12
N HIS A 24 -19.36 8.63 4.08
CA HIS A 24 -19.09 9.67 3.08
C HIS A 24 -20.11 10.81 3.20
N VAL A 25 -19.62 12.04 3.34
CA VAL A 25 -20.39 13.28 3.42
C VAL A 25 -20.07 14.13 2.19
N LYS A 26 -21.08 14.44 1.37
CA LYS A 26 -20.93 15.41 0.29
C LYS A 26 -20.89 16.82 0.90
N LEU A 27 -19.80 17.56 0.71
CA LEU A 27 -19.63 18.92 1.20
C LEU A 27 -20.12 19.95 0.16
N ALA A 28 -19.85 19.70 -1.12
CA ALA A 28 -20.28 20.50 -2.26
C ALA A 28 -20.37 19.60 -3.50
N ASP A 29 -20.74 20.14 -4.66
CA ASP A 29 -20.98 19.33 -5.86
C ASP A 29 -19.80 18.46 -6.29
N ALA A 30 -18.59 19.02 -6.26
CA ALA A 30 -17.38 18.28 -6.56
C ALA A 30 -16.63 17.78 -5.31
N ASN A 31 -17.07 18.07 -4.09
CA ASN A 31 -16.29 17.82 -2.88
C ASN A 31 -17.00 16.86 -1.93
N ALA A 32 -16.29 15.83 -1.49
CA ALA A 32 -16.75 14.91 -0.46
C ALA A 32 -15.69 14.71 0.61
N LEU A 33 -16.12 14.56 1.86
CA LEU A 33 -15.30 14.14 2.97
C LEU A 33 -15.71 12.72 3.38
N SER A 34 -14.74 11.89 3.72
CA SER A 34 -14.96 10.51 4.15
C SER A 34 -14.28 10.30 5.49
N LEU A 35 -14.98 9.70 6.45
CA LEU A 35 -14.41 9.27 7.72
C LEU A 35 -14.41 7.74 7.74
N GLY A 36 -13.27 7.14 8.06
CA GLY A 36 -13.07 5.71 7.98
C GLY A 36 -12.59 5.10 9.29
N LEU A 37 -12.99 3.85 9.53
CA LEU A 37 -12.49 2.98 10.58
C LEU A 37 -11.87 1.73 9.95
N GLN A 38 -10.84 1.21 10.60
CA GLN A 38 -10.14 0.00 10.20
C GLN A 38 -10.03 -0.95 11.40
N LEU A 39 -10.40 -2.21 11.17
CA LEU A 39 -10.09 -3.33 12.06
C LEU A 39 -9.09 -4.22 11.32
N ARG A 40 -8.00 -4.59 11.97
CA ARG A 40 -6.97 -5.45 11.40
C ARG A 40 -6.63 -6.54 12.39
N ALA A 41 -6.62 -7.79 11.93
CA ALA A 41 -6.09 -8.91 12.67
C ALA A 41 -5.01 -9.58 11.84
N GLY A 42 -3.99 -10.12 12.47
CA GLY A 42 -2.94 -10.82 11.75
C GLY A 42 -2.14 -11.74 12.62
N GLN A 43 -1.27 -12.50 11.99
CA GLN A 43 -0.36 -13.44 12.62
C GLN A 43 0.99 -13.32 11.93
N ARG A 44 2.05 -13.30 12.74
CA ARG A 44 3.43 -13.44 12.29
C ARG A 44 3.93 -14.80 12.77
N ALA A 45 4.60 -15.55 11.92
CA ALA A 45 5.14 -16.87 12.23
C ALA A 45 6.58 -16.98 11.74
N LEU A 46 7.39 -17.75 12.45
CA LEU A 46 8.78 -18.07 12.13
C LEU A 46 8.97 -19.58 12.15
N GLU A 47 9.92 -20.08 11.36
CA GLU A 47 10.28 -21.50 11.33
C GLU A 47 11.69 -21.67 11.94
N PRO A 48 11.80 -21.99 13.24
CA PRO A 48 13.08 -21.94 13.93
C PRO A 48 14.12 -22.93 13.41
N GLY A 49 13.67 -24.04 12.81
CA GLY A 49 14.54 -25.10 12.32
C GLY A 49 15.46 -24.69 11.16
N GLN A 50 15.31 -23.46 10.64
CA GLN A 50 16.18 -22.89 9.61
C GLN A 50 17.16 -21.83 10.15
N PHE A 51 17.15 -21.55 11.46
CA PHE A 51 18.13 -20.63 12.06
C PHE A 51 19.45 -21.33 12.38
N ASN A 52 20.54 -20.63 12.10
CA ASN A 52 21.85 -20.94 12.64
C ASN A 52 22.23 -19.84 13.63
N PHE A 53 22.42 -20.19 14.89
CA PHE A 53 22.77 -19.27 15.96
C PHE A 53 24.27 -19.18 16.15
N GLY A 54 24.74 -18.06 16.70
CA GLY A 54 26.18 -17.79 16.83
C GLY A 54 26.89 -18.76 17.77
N ASP A 55 26.18 -19.29 18.77
CA ASP A 55 26.65 -20.31 19.71
C ASP A 55 26.73 -21.72 19.11
N GLN A 56 26.20 -21.92 17.91
CA GLN A 56 26.36 -23.15 17.12
C GLN A 56 27.66 -23.15 16.28
N PHE A 57 28.47 -22.08 16.36
CA PHE A 57 29.80 -22.01 15.75
C PHE A 57 30.88 -22.10 16.84
N THR A 58 31.50 -23.27 16.96
CA THR A 58 32.64 -23.50 17.87
C THR A 58 33.90 -23.79 17.06
N ASP A 59 35.02 -23.13 17.37
CA ASP A 59 36.31 -23.30 16.68
C ASP A 59 36.21 -23.21 15.14
N ASN A 60 35.52 -22.17 14.64
CA ASN A 60 35.24 -21.94 13.21
C ASN A 60 34.50 -23.09 12.50
N THR A 61 33.94 -24.05 13.24
CA THR A 61 33.16 -25.17 12.72
C THR A 61 31.70 -25.03 13.15
N PHE A 62 30.78 -25.18 12.21
CA PHE A 62 29.35 -25.19 12.49
C PHE A 62 28.90 -26.57 12.97
N ASP A 63 28.27 -26.64 14.14
CA ASP A 63 27.58 -27.83 14.64
C ASP A 63 26.08 -27.55 14.82
N PRO A 64 25.20 -28.08 13.95
CA PRO A 64 23.77 -27.86 14.03
C PRO A 64 23.11 -28.49 15.29
N ASN A 65 23.82 -29.37 16.01
CA ASN A 65 23.32 -29.97 17.25
C ASN A 65 23.85 -29.28 18.51
N ALA A 66 24.71 -28.26 18.36
CA ALA A 66 25.18 -27.49 19.49
C ALA A 66 24.00 -26.80 20.20
N PRO A 67 24.00 -26.80 21.55
CA PRO A 67 22.95 -26.15 22.31
C PRO A 67 22.95 -24.65 22.05
N THR A 68 21.75 -24.09 21.85
CA THR A 68 21.54 -22.65 21.62
C THR A 68 20.87 -22.00 22.82
N ALA A 69 21.27 -20.77 23.16
CA ALA A 69 20.65 -19.93 24.18
C ALA A 69 19.34 -19.27 23.70
N GLU A 70 19.06 -19.31 22.39
CA GLU A 70 17.87 -18.78 21.76
C GLU A 70 16.65 -19.68 22.01
N ALA A 71 15.99 -19.45 23.15
CA ALA A 71 14.72 -20.09 23.48
C ALA A 71 13.52 -19.24 22.98
N PHE A 72 12.82 -19.73 21.96
CA PHE A 72 11.56 -19.13 21.52
C PHE A 72 10.40 -19.62 22.40
N ALA A 73 9.69 -18.70 23.05
CA ALA A 73 8.49 -19.02 23.81
C ALA A 73 7.31 -19.35 22.88
N ALA A 74 7.28 -18.78 21.68
CA ALA A 74 6.31 -19.08 20.64
C ALA A 74 6.92 -18.91 19.24
N THR A 75 6.51 -19.77 18.31
CA THR A 75 6.89 -19.67 16.89
C THR A 75 5.87 -18.91 16.05
N SER A 76 4.78 -18.45 16.67
CA SER A 76 3.81 -17.55 16.06
C SER A 76 3.21 -16.58 17.08
N SER A 77 2.90 -15.36 16.63
CA SER A 77 2.29 -14.31 17.44
C SER A 77 1.17 -13.62 16.65
N GLY A 78 -0.03 -13.65 17.20
CA GLY A 78 -1.19 -12.92 16.67
C GLY A 78 -1.22 -11.47 17.14
N PHE A 79 -1.90 -10.59 16.40
CA PHE A 79 -2.19 -9.23 16.82
C PHE A 79 -3.56 -8.75 16.34
N PHE A 80 -4.11 -7.77 17.06
CA PHE A 80 -5.31 -7.05 16.67
C PHE A 80 -5.05 -5.54 16.73
N SER A 81 -5.38 -4.83 15.67
CA SER A 81 -5.09 -3.42 15.48
C SER A 81 -6.33 -2.64 15.07
N LEU A 82 -6.53 -1.50 15.71
CA LEU A 82 -7.52 -0.49 15.35
C LEU A 82 -6.87 0.63 14.54
N GLY A 83 -7.61 1.16 13.58
CA GLY A 83 -7.21 2.32 12.79
C GLY A 83 -8.41 3.23 12.47
N ALA A 84 -8.11 4.48 12.15
CA ALA A 84 -9.08 5.48 11.75
C ALA A 84 -8.44 6.47 10.78
N GLY A 85 -9.25 7.13 9.96
CA GLY A 85 -8.75 8.14 9.04
C GLY A 85 -9.83 9.01 8.43
N ALA A 86 -9.39 10.07 7.76
CA ALA A 86 -10.23 10.99 7.03
C ALA A 86 -9.67 11.17 5.61
N ASN A 87 -10.56 11.28 4.63
CA ASN A 87 -10.19 11.52 3.24
C ASN A 87 -11.11 12.54 2.59
N TRP A 88 -10.54 13.61 2.07
CA TRP A 88 -11.19 14.53 1.14
C TRP A 88 -11.05 14.02 -0.30
N ALA A 89 -12.11 14.19 -1.09
CA ALA A 89 -12.13 13.85 -2.50
C ALA A 89 -12.76 14.99 -3.32
N PHE A 90 -12.03 15.42 -4.34
CA PHE A 90 -12.48 16.35 -5.36
C PHE A 90 -12.76 15.61 -6.67
N ARG A 91 -14.02 15.60 -7.10
CA ARG A 91 -14.50 14.88 -8.28
C ARG A 91 -15.59 15.68 -8.99
N PRO A 92 -15.21 16.63 -9.87
CA PRO A 92 -16.14 17.32 -10.76
C PRO A 92 -16.95 16.35 -11.61
N GLU A 93 -18.18 16.75 -11.97
CA GLU A 93 -19.06 15.93 -12.82
C GLU A 93 -18.50 15.75 -14.24
N GLN A 94 -17.78 16.77 -14.74
CA GLN A 94 -17.19 16.78 -16.07
C GLN A 94 -15.67 16.70 -16.04
N GLY A 95 -15.10 16.21 -17.13
CA GLY A 95 -13.65 16.04 -17.28
C GLY A 95 -13.08 14.88 -16.45
N ARG A 96 -11.76 14.69 -16.57
CA ARG A 96 -11.01 13.62 -15.89
C ARG A 96 -10.22 14.11 -14.67
N THR A 97 -10.27 15.40 -14.36
CA THR A 97 -9.55 15.96 -13.20
C THR A 97 -10.16 15.43 -11.89
N ARG A 98 -9.35 14.81 -11.04
CA ARG A 98 -9.75 14.24 -9.75
C ARG A 98 -8.62 14.47 -8.74
N ALA A 99 -8.96 14.67 -7.47
CA ALA A 99 -7.97 14.70 -6.40
C ALA A 99 -8.49 14.02 -5.13
N TRP A 100 -7.57 13.47 -4.36
CA TRP A 100 -7.81 12.90 -3.04
C TRP A 100 -6.69 13.34 -2.12
N ALA A 101 -7.04 13.70 -0.90
CA ALA A 101 -6.07 13.96 0.15
C ALA A 101 -6.61 13.36 1.45
N GLY A 102 -5.76 12.70 2.22
CA GLY A 102 -6.21 12.03 3.43
C GLY A 102 -5.12 11.90 4.46
N ILE A 103 -5.58 11.64 5.68
CA ILE A 103 -4.74 11.32 6.83
C ILE A 103 -5.33 10.12 7.54
N GLY A 104 -4.49 9.31 8.16
CA GLY A 104 -4.91 8.12 8.86
C GLY A 104 -3.92 7.70 9.92
N ALA A 105 -4.41 6.91 10.85
CA ALA A 105 -3.63 6.28 11.89
C ALA A 105 -4.02 4.80 11.99
N ALA A 106 -3.02 3.93 12.10
CA ALA A 106 -3.18 2.52 12.42
C ALA A 106 -2.44 2.20 13.73
N HIS A 107 -2.70 1.01 14.28
CA HIS A 107 -2.16 0.58 15.57
C HIS A 107 -2.54 1.53 16.72
N LEU A 108 -3.75 2.10 16.68
CA LEU A 108 -4.25 3.03 17.70
C LEU A 108 -4.25 2.41 19.11
N ASN A 109 -4.52 1.11 19.19
CA ASN A 109 -4.48 0.32 20.43
C ASN A 109 -3.10 -0.28 20.74
N ARG A 110 -2.05 0.08 19.97
CA ARG A 110 -0.65 -0.34 20.14
C ARG A 110 -0.50 -1.84 20.47
N PRO A 111 -0.91 -2.76 19.58
CA PRO A 111 -0.81 -4.19 19.87
C PRO A 111 0.64 -4.62 20.03
N SER A 112 0.90 -5.63 20.86
CA SER A 112 2.21 -6.26 20.96
C SER A 112 2.30 -7.49 20.06
N ILE A 113 3.50 -7.73 19.53
CA ILE A 113 3.87 -8.94 18.77
C ILE A 113 5.18 -9.44 19.38
N SER A 114 5.22 -10.66 19.90
CA SER A 114 6.43 -11.23 20.50
C SER A 114 6.51 -12.73 20.28
N PHE A 115 7.72 -13.20 19.95
CA PHE A 115 8.09 -14.61 19.84
C PHE A 115 8.83 -15.14 21.08
N LEU A 116 9.35 -14.23 21.90
CA LEU A 116 10.20 -14.54 23.06
C LEU A 116 9.41 -14.55 24.37
N GLY A 117 8.10 -14.29 24.32
CA GLY A 117 7.22 -14.33 25.49
C GLY A 117 7.37 -13.13 26.43
N ASP A 118 8.18 -12.13 26.04
CA ASP A 118 8.43 -10.92 26.81
C ASP A 118 7.28 -9.91 26.71
N GLY A 119 6.43 -9.95 25.68
CA GLY A 119 5.18 -9.17 25.58
C GLY A 119 5.32 -7.63 25.69
N GLN A 120 6.54 -7.10 25.83
CA GLN A 120 6.80 -5.70 26.21
C GLN A 120 6.89 -4.74 25.02
N ILE A 121 7.06 -5.24 23.79
CA ILE A 121 7.25 -4.38 22.61
C ILE A 121 5.90 -4.14 21.94
N ALA A 122 5.27 -3.03 22.29
CA ALA A 122 4.06 -2.54 21.63
C ALA A 122 4.42 -1.93 20.26
N LEU A 123 3.66 -2.28 19.22
CA LEU A 123 3.81 -1.67 17.90
C LEU A 123 3.53 -0.16 18.02
N PRO A 124 4.46 0.70 17.56
CA PRO A 124 4.20 2.12 17.47
C PRO A 124 3.00 2.40 16.56
N MET A 125 2.28 3.47 16.88
CA MET A 125 1.22 3.98 16.00
C MET A 125 1.83 4.33 14.64
N LEU A 126 1.17 3.89 13.58
CA LEU A 126 1.53 4.24 12.20
C LEU A 126 0.65 5.41 11.77
N LEU A 127 1.24 6.57 11.54
CA LEU A 127 0.58 7.74 10.99
C LEU A 127 0.84 7.80 9.48
N ASN A 128 -0.18 8.12 8.70
CA ASN A 128 -0.04 8.34 7.27
C ASN A 128 -0.77 9.62 6.83
N ALA A 129 -0.21 10.25 5.80
CA ALA A 129 -0.83 11.31 5.04
C ALA A 129 -0.57 11.06 3.57
N HIS A 130 -1.59 11.22 2.72
CA HIS A 130 -1.45 11.01 1.28
C HIS A 130 -2.12 12.12 0.48
N PHE A 131 -1.63 12.28 -0.74
CA PHE A 131 -2.26 13.05 -1.80
C PHE A 131 -2.22 12.24 -3.09
N MET A 132 -3.31 12.25 -3.85
CA MET A 132 -3.39 11.68 -5.19
C MET A 132 -4.14 12.66 -6.07
N GLY A 133 -3.60 12.97 -7.24
CA GLY A 133 -4.14 13.95 -8.15
C GLY A 133 -4.01 13.48 -9.59
N VAL A 134 -5.09 13.64 -10.34
CA VAL A 134 -5.13 13.50 -11.79
C VAL A 134 -5.65 14.83 -12.33
N ALA A 135 -4.89 15.49 -13.19
CA ALA A 135 -5.27 16.75 -13.80
C ALA A 135 -5.33 16.59 -15.31
N GLN A 136 -6.52 16.71 -15.88
CA GLN A 136 -6.68 16.78 -17.34
C GLN A 136 -6.14 18.13 -17.81
N PHE A 137 -5.04 18.11 -18.58
CA PHE A 137 -4.45 19.31 -19.16
C PHE A 137 -4.58 19.36 -20.68
N ALA A 138 -4.89 18.23 -21.33
CA ALA A 138 -5.20 18.17 -22.76
C ALA A 138 -6.35 17.17 -23.05
N PRO A 139 -6.95 17.17 -24.26
CA PRO A 139 -8.06 16.26 -24.59
C PRO A 139 -7.77 14.78 -24.32
N GLN A 140 -6.53 14.33 -24.58
CA GLN A 140 -6.09 12.95 -24.40
C GLN A 140 -4.97 12.78 -23.36
N MET A 141 -4.65 13.82 -22.59
CA MET A 141 -3.54 13.76 -21.64
C MET A 141 -3.93 14.24 -20.25
N ASP A 142 -3.46 13.51 -19.26
CA ASP A 142 -3.56 13.85 -17.85
C ASP A 142 -2.17 13.86 -17.21
N VAL A 143 -1.95 14.79 -16.28
CA VAL A 143 -0.83 14.73 -15.33
C VAL A 143 -1.31 13.98 -14.09
N VAL A 144 -0.50 13.05 -13.61
CA VAL A 144 -0.75 12.29 -12.39
C VAL A 144 0.31 12.66 -11.35
N LEU A 145 -0.12 12.95 -10.13
CA LEU A 145 0.74 13.27 -8.99
C LEU A 145 0.26 12.49 -7.77
N ASN A 146 1.16 11.76 -7.13
CA ASN A 146 0.88 11.06 -5.88
C ASN A 146 1.96 11.39 -4.86
N ALA A 147 1.58 11.53 -3.60
CA ALA A 147 2.52 11.70 -2.49
C ALA A 147 2.02 10.92 -1.27
N LEU A 148 2.95 10.38 -0.51
CA LEU A 148 2.69 9.62 0.71
C LEU A 148 3.76 9.98 1.74
N VAL A 149 3.32 10.23 2.96
CA VAL A 149 4.17 10.35 4.15
C VAL A 149 3.68 9.33 5.15
N GLN A 150 4.60 8.53 5.68
CA GLN A 150 4.33 7.56 6.74
C GLN A 150 5.33 7.74 7.87
N VAL A 151 4.85 7.66 9.10
CA VAL A 151 5.68 7.75 10.30
C VAL A 151 5.26 6.64 11.26
N GLN A 152 6.21 5.84 11.73
CA GLN A 152 5.98 4.78 12.70
C GLN A 152 7.16 4.69 13.69
N GLY A 153 6.94 5.18 14.91
CA GLY A 153 8.03 5.33 15.88
C GLY A 153 9.07 6.31 15.35
N ASP A 154 10.34 5.91 15.38
CA ASP A 154 11.47 6.72 14.87
C ASP A 154 11.64 6.60 13.34
N TYR A 155 10.88 5.73 12.68
CA TYR A 155 10.97 5.52 11.24
C TYR A 155 9.99 6.43 10.49
N GLN A 156 10.49 7.02 9.40
CA GLN A 156 9.71 7.85 8.50
C GLN A 156 10.00 7.46 7.06
N GLU A 157 8.95 7.36 6.25
CA GLU A 157 9.03 7.19 4.81
C GLU A 157 8.27 8.33 4.12
N VAL A 158 8.89 8.91 3.10
CA VAL A 158 8.25 9.89 2.22
C VAL A 158 8.42 9.43 0.78
N LEU A 159 7.33 9.39 0.04
CA LEU A 159 7.27 8.96 -1.35
C LEU A 159 6.54 10.03 -2.16
N SER A 160 7.09 10.37 -3.32
CA SER A 160 6.42 11.24 -4.29
C SER A 160 6.56 10.69 -5.70
N ASN A 161 5.44 10.55 -6.40
CA ASN A 161 5.38 10.03 -7.77
C ASN A 161 4.70 11.05 -8.68
N ALA A 162 5.19 11.19 -9.90
CA ALA A 162 4.61 12.00 -10.95
C ALA A 162 4.60 11.23 -12.27
N GLY A 163 3.65 11.52 -13.13
CA GLY A 163 3.58 10.86 -14.43
C GLY A 163 2.63 11.53 -15.40
N ILE A 164 2.69 11.10 -16.64
CA ILE A 164 1.81 11.50 -17.72
C ILE A 164 1.01 10.30 -18.16
N ARG A 165 -0.31 10.44 -18.19
CA ARG A 165 -1.24 9.46 -18.74
C ARG A 165 -1.75 9.93 -20.09
N TYR A 166 -1.53 9.11 -21.12
CA TYR A 166 -2.00 9.32 -22.48
C TYR A 166 -3.15 8.36 -22.79
N HIS A 167 -4.30 8.91 -23.18
CA HIS A 167 -5.51 8.16 -23.53
C HIS A 167 -5.58 7.91 -25.03
N LEU A 168 -5.38 6.65 -25.44
CA LEU A 168 -5.59 6.21 -26.81
C LEU A 168 -7.08 6.14 -27.16
N SER A 169 -7.91 5.78 -26.19
CA SER A 169 -9.36 5.77 -26.30
C SER A 169 -9.99 6.39 -25.07
N THR A 170 -10.79 7.43 -25.30
CA THR A 170 -11.60 8.11 -24.26
C THR A 170 -13.07 7.68 -24.31
N GLU A 171 -13.42 6.72 -25.17
CA GLU A 171 -14.77 6.17 -25.22
C GLU A 171 -15.14 5.50 -23.90
N LYS A 172 -16.30 5.87 -23.35
CA LYS A 172 -16.81 5.27 -22.11
C LYS A 172 -16.93 3.75 -22.26
N GLY A 173 -16.33 3.00 -21.34
CA GLY A 173 -16.34 1.53 -21.35
C GLY A 173 -15.32 0.88 -22.30
N LYS A 174 -14.57 1.66 -23.08
CA LYS A 174 -13.46 1.20 -23.92
C LYS A 174 -12.19 1.99 -23.64
N GLU A 175 -11.95 2.28 -22.36
CA GLU A 175 -10.74 2.99 -21.95
C GLU A 175 -9.50 2.21 -22.39
N LEU A 176 -8.59 2.91 -23.06
CA LEU A 176 -7.24 2.43 -23.34
C LEU A 176 -6.29 3.60 -23.09
N ALA A 177 -5.45 3.49 -22.07
CA ALA A 177 -4.47 4.52 -21.74
C ALA A 177 -3.14 3.91 -21.34
N VAL A 178 -2.06 4.65 -21.58
CA VAL A 178 -0.72 4.31 -21.11
C VAL A 178 -0.25 5.44 -20.23
N GLN A 179 0.29 5.11 -19.05
CA GLN A 179 0.89 6.06 -18.15
C GLN A 179 2.37 5.75 -17.99
N LEU A 180 3.18 6.79 -18.07
CA LEU A 180 4.61 6.73 -17.81
C LEU A 180 4.92 7.73 -16.70
N GLY A 181 5.70 7.31 -15.71
CA GLY A 181 6.03 8.17 -14.61
C GLY A 181 7.29 7.77 -13.89
N GLY A 182 7.69 8.65 -12.99
CA GLY A 182 8.80 8.46 -12.08
C GLY A 182 8.39 8.82 -10.67
N GLY A 183 9.17 8.33 -9.73
CA GLY A 183 8.96 8.54 -8.32
C GLY A 183 10.27 8.71 -7.56
N TYR A 184 10.15 9.16 -6.33
CA TYR A 184 11.27 9.25 -5.41
C TYR A 184 10.79 8.90 -4.02
N ARG A 185 11.41 7.87 -3.44
CA ARG A 185 11.32 7.53 -2.03
C ARG A 185 12.52 8.17 -1.34
N PHE A 186 12.25 9.21 -0.57
CA PHE A 186 13.28 10.05 0.03
C PHE A 186 14.21 9.21 0.92
N ASN A 187 15.52 9.41 0.77
CA ASN A 187 16.59 8.67 1.45
C ASN A 187 16.67 7.17 1.11
N ASP A 188 16.00 6.71 0.05
CA ASP A 188 15.96 5.30 -0.31
C ASP A 188 16.20 5.08 -1.81
N ALA A 189 15.23 5.41 -2.68
CA ALA A 189 15.26 5.00 -4.08
C ALA A 189 14.55 5.97 -5.04
N ALA A 190 15.00 5.99 -6.30
CA ALA A 190 14.29 6.61 -7.41
C ALA A 190 13.50 5.53 -8.17
N ILE A 191 12.26 5.81 -8.52
CA ILE A 191 11.33 4.83 -9.09
C ILE A 191 11.04 5.23 -10.53
N VAL A 192 10.95 4.24 -11.43
CA VAL A 192 10.34 4.42 -12.74
C VAL A 192 9.20 3.43 -12.90
N TYR A 193 8.12 3.84 -13.53
CA TYR A 193 6.97 2.97 -13.71
C TYR A 193 6.22 3.23 -15.01
N VAL A 194 5.56 2.18 -15.49
CA VAL A 194 4.65 2.19 -16.63
C VAL A 194 3.37 1.46 -16.26
N ASP A 195 2.22 2.06 -16.56
CA ASP A 195 0.91 1.43 -16.40
C ASP A 195 0.16 1.39 -17.74
N VAL A 196 -0.57 0.31 -17.97
CA VAL A 196 -1.54 0.16 -19.06
C VAL A 196 -2.92 0.01 -18.46
N PHE A 197 -3.81 0.92 -18.83
CA PHE A 197 -5.23 0.89 -18.49
C PHE A 197 -6.00 0.32 -19.67
N PHE A 198 -6.72 -0.78 -19.45
CA PHE A 198 -7.55 -1.42 -20.46
C PHE A 198 -8.93 -1.75 -19.88
N ARG A 199 -9.92 -0.93 -20.22
CA ARG A 199 -11.29 -1.02 -19.70
C ARG A 199 -11.29 -0.92 -18.17
N ASN A 200 -11.55 -2.03 -17.50
CA ASN A 200 -11.59 -2.15 -16.04
C ASN A 200 -10.27 -2.71 -15.47
N TRP A 201 -9.29 -3.00 -16.32
CA TRP A 201 -7.98 -3.50 -15.91
C TRP A 201 -6.97 -2.36 -15.87
N GLN A 202 -6.08 -2.42 -14.88
CA GLN A 202 -4.82 -1.69 -14.85
C GLN A 202 -3.71 -2.71 -14.61
N VAL A 203 -2.68 -2.68 -15.46
CA VAL A 203 -1.48 -3.50 -15.31
C VAL A 203 -0.29 -2.56 -15.24
N GLY A 204 0.47 -2.64 -14.15
CA GLY A 204 1.60 -1.76 -13.90
C GLY A 204 2.90 -2.54 -13.74
N PHE A 205 3.99 -1.95 -14.20
CA PHE A 205 5.35 -2.41 -13.94
C PHE A 205 6.16 -1.25 -13.36
N SER A 206 6.90 -1.51 -12.28
CA SER A 206 7.81 -0.54 -11.65
C SER A 206 9.19 -1.14 -11.41
N TYR A 207 10.17 -0.25 -11.34
CA TYR A 207 11.53 -0.59 -10.97
C TYR A 207 12.14 0.50 -10.11
N ASP A 208 12.74 0.07 -8.99
CA ASP A 208 13.35 0.94 -8.01
C ASP A 208 14.88 0.97 -8.21
N PHE A 209 15.45 2.15 -8.34
CA PHE A 209 16.88 2.38 -8.37
C PHE A 209 17.32 2.89 -6.99
N ASN A 210 18.00 2.04 -6.22
CA ASN A 210 18.49 2.41 -4.89
C ASN A 210 19.47 3.60 -4.96
N THR A 211 19.22 4.61 -4.14
CA THR A 211 20.02 5.84 -4.01
C THR A 211 20.72 5.96 -2.66
N SER A 212 20.36 5.15 -1.67
CA SER A 212 20.93 5.15 -0.31
C SER A 212 22.24 4.35 -0.18
N PRO A 213 23.07 4.56 0.87
CA PRO A 213 24.38 3.92 1.09
C PRO A 213 24.40 2.38 1.20
N PHE A 214 23.26 1.70 1.14
CA PHE A 214 23.16 0.25 0.86
C PHE A 214 23.65 -0.14 -0.56
N LEU A 215 24.37 0.76 -1.24
CA LEU A 215 25.03 0.62 -2.54
C LEU A 215 25.95 -0.60 -2.65
N ALA A 216 26.60 -1.02 -1.55
CA ALA A 216 27.60 -2.08 -1.56
C ALA A 216 27.02 -3.50 -1.50
N ALA A 217 25.76 -3.67 -1.06
CA ALA A 217 25.15 -4.99 -0.89
C ALA A 217 24.26 -5.42 -2.08
N THR A 218 23.70 -4.48 -2.84
CA THR A 218 22.70 -4.80 -3.90
C THR A 218 23.14 -4.48 -5.34
N ASN A 219 24.35 -3.95 -5.57
CA ASN A 219 24.85 -3.60 -6.93
C ASN A 219 23.90 -2.69 -7.75
N ARG A 220 23.19 -1.76 -7.10
CA ARG A 220 22.14 -0.90 -7.71
C ARG A 220 20.90 -1.64 -8.23
N ASN A 221 20.77 -2.94 -7.97
CA ASN A 221 19.55 -3.67 -8.29
C ASN A 221 18.52 -3.37 -7.20
N GLY A 222 17.43 -2.68 -7.56
CA GLY A 222 16.19 -2.81 -6.81
C GLY A 222 15.39 -4.03 -7.28
N GLY A 223 14.16 -4.12 -6.81
CA GLY A 223 13.23 -5.19 -7.18
C GLY A 223 12.33 -4.75 -8.33
N PRO A 224 12.23 -5.51 -9.44
CA PRO A 224 11.14 -5.31 -10.39
C PRO A 224 9.81 -5.69 -9.74
N GLU A 225 8.80 -4.85 -9.90
CA GLU A 225 7.47 -5.08 -9.35
C GLU A 225 6.43 -5.13 -10.47
N LEU A 226 5.45 -6.04 -10.32
CA LEU A 226 4.32 -6.18 -11.22
C LEU A 226 3.03 -6.02 -10.43
N SER A 227 2.13 -5.17 -10.92
CA SER A 227 0.81 -4.95 -10.33
C SER A 227 -0.30 -5.23 -11.34
N VAL A 228 -1.39 -5.83 -10.85
CA VAL A 228 -2.60 -6.07 -11.63
C VAL A 228 -3.80 -5.66 -10.78
N GLN A 229 -4.62 -4.77 -11.32
CA GLN A 229 -5.85 -4.30 -10.69
C GLN A 229 -7.03 -4.49 -11.64
N TYR A 230 -8.15 -4.97 -11.09
CA TYR A 230 -9.44 -5.03 -11.78
C TYR A 230 -10.50 -4.26 -11.00
N VAL A 231 -11.13 -3.28 -11.64
CA VAL A 231 -12.16 -2.43 -11.04
C VAL A 231 -13.54 -2.97 -11.40
N ILE A 232 -14.28 -3.47 -10.42
CA ILE A 232 -15.67 -3.89 -10.61
C ILE A 232 -16.56 -2.65 -10.57
N SER A 233 -17.15 -2.28 -11.72
CA SER A 233 -18.06 -1.14 -11.81
C SER A 233 -19.52 -1.60 -11.88
N HIS A 234 -20.36 -1.12 -10.95
CA HIS A 234 -21.81 -1.28 -11.02
C HIS A 234 -22.43 -0.03 -11.61
N VAL A 235 -22.96 -0.12 -12.83
CA VAL A 235 -23.65 1.00 -13.49
C VAL A 235 -25.11 0.99 -13.04
N GLN A 236 -25.52 1.97 -12.25
CA GLN A 236 -26.94 2.12 -11.94
C GLN A 236 -27.70 2.44 -13.23
N PRO A 237 -28.81 1.75 -13.53
CA PRO A 237 -29.64 2.10 -14.67
C PRO A 237 -30.10 3.56 -14.52
N PRO A 238 -30.17 4.34 -15.62
CA PRO A 238 -30.67 5.69 -15.55
C PRO A 238 -32.04 5.67 -14.87
N LYS A 239 -32.27 6.60 -13.92
CA LYS A 239 -33.59 6.76 -13.30
C LYS A 239 -34.60 6.95 -14.42
N VAL A 240 -35.52 6.00 -14.56
CA VAL A 240 -36.59 6.07 -15.56
C VAL A 240 -37.36 7.36 -15.29
N PHE A 241 -37.25 8.34 -16.18
CA PHE A 241 -38.08 9.52 -16.15
C PHE A 241 -39.52 9.03 -16.37
N LYS A 242 -40.34 9.02 -15.33
CA LYS A 242 -41.79 8.85 -15.49
C LYS A 242 -42.28 10.07 -16.26
N ALA A 243 -42.41 9.96 -17.58
CA ALA A 243 -43.17 10.93 -18.34
C ALA A 243 -44.59 10.94 -17.74
N CYS A 244 -45.03 12.09 -17.24
CA CYS A 244 -46.41 12.24 -16.77
C CYS A 244 -47.35 11.84 -17.92
N PRO A 245 -48.43 11.09 -17.65
CA PRO A 245 -49.40 10.76 -18.68
C PRO A 245 -49.99 12.07 -19.22
N ILE A 246 -49.99 12.19 -20.54
CA ILE A 246 -50.72 13.24 -21.24
C ILE A 246 -52.20 12.79 -21.16
N PHE A 247 -53.00 13.52 -20.38
CA PHE A 247 -54.45 13.35 -20.32
C PHE A 247 -55.12 14.05 -21.50
#